data_AF-A0A2V5PL37-F1
#
_entry.id   AF-A0A2V5PL37-F1
#
_cell.length_a   1.000
_cell.length_b   1.000
_cell.length_c   1.000
_cell.angle_alpha   90.00
_cell.angle_beta   90.00
_cell.angle_gamma   90.00
#
_symmetry.space_group_name_H-M   'P 1'
#
loop_
_entity.id
_entity.type
_entity.pdbx_description
1 polymer ?
#
loop_
_entity_poly.entity_id
_entity_poly.type
_entity_poly.pdbx_seq_one_letter_code
_entity_poly.pdbx_strand_id
1 'polypeptide(L)'
;LASLEIIVYPSSAQLQANNALAQSGTLEIAPMIAPLTLFIWSKNRVVPVRLTDFSITEEAFDPALNPIRAKVSLGMRVLSVNDLGFNVKGGSLFMAYQQQKEKLAAQSAGGTLSALGIGGIP
;
A
#
# COMPACT_ATOMS: atom_id res chain seq x y z
N LEU A 1 7.54 -11.77 12.25
CA LEU A 1 8.43 -11.07 11.30
C LEU A 1 8.31 -11.66 9.90
N ALA A 2 8.56 -12.97 9.74
CA ALA A 2 8.48 -13.68 8.45
C ALA A 2 7.21 -13.43 7.61
N SER A 3 6.02 -13.31 8.21
CA SER A 3 4.78 -13.03 7.47
C SER A 3 4.76 -11.66 6.79
N LEU A 4 5.45 -10.66 7.35
CA LEU A 4 5.56 -9.32 6.76
C LEU A 4 6.61 -9.28 5.64
N GLU A 5 7.69 -10.04 5.79
CA GLU A 5 8.74 -10.16 4.76
C GLU A 5 8.22 -10.82 3.48
N ILE A 6 7.33 -11.81 3.61
CA ILE A 6 6.72 -12.51 2.45
C ILE A 6 5.85 -11.57 1.58
N ILE A 7 5.42 -10.41 2.09
CA ILE A 7 4.67 -9.42 1.30
C ILE A 7 5.59 -8.71 0.29
N VAL A 8 6.88 -8.59 0.60
CA VAL A 8 7.86 -7.86 -0.22
C VAL A 8 8.44 -8.75 -1.31
N TYR A 9 8.63 -10.04 -1.02
CA TYR A 9 9.32 -10.96 -1.91
C TYR A 9 8.36 -11.85 -2.71
N PRO A 10 8.68 -12.18 -3.98
CA PRO A 10 7.95 -13.22 -4.69
C PRO A 10 8.10 -14.55 -3.96
N SER A 11 7.10 -15.43 -4.12
CA SER A 11 7.15 -16.75 -3.50
C SER A 11 8.32 -17.58 -4.04
N SER A 12 8.91 -18.45 -3.20
CA SER A 12 9.99 -19.35 -3.61
C SER A 12 9.61 -20.24 -4.79
N ALA A 13 8.34 -20.66 -4.87
CA ALA A 13 7.80 -21.43 -5.99
C ALA A 13 7.87 -20.65 -7.33
N GLN A 14 7.54 -19.36 -7.32
CA GLN A 14 7.66 -18.50 -8.51
C GLN A 14 9.11 -18.34 -8.95
N LEU A 15 10.04 -18.16 -8.00
CA LEU A 15 11.47 -18.06 -8.30
C LEU A 15 12.03 -19.36 -8.91
N GLN A 16 11.65 -20.51 -8.36
CA GLN A 16 12.08 -21.81 -8.87
C GLN A 16 11.50 -22.12 -10.25
N ALA A 17 10.22 -21.82 -10.47
CA ALA A 17 9.58 -21.99 -11.77
C ALA A 17 10.25 -21.12 -12.86
N ASN A 18 10.54 -19.86 -12.54
CA ASN A 18 11.25 -18.97 -13.46
C ASN A 18 12.67 -19.46 -13.75
N ASN A 19 13.40 -19.96 -12.74
CA ASN A 19 14.73 -20.52 -12.96
C ASN A 19 14.70 -21.76 -13.87
N ALA A 20 13.70 -22.63 -13.72
CA ALA A 20 13.51 -23.79 -14.59
C ALA A 20 13.19 -23.39 -16.04
N LEU A 21 12.33 -22.39 -16.24
CA LEU A 21 11.99 -21.84 -17.57
C LEU A 21 13.18 -21.13 -18.24
N ALA A 22 13.99 -20.43 -17.44
CA ALA A 22 15.24 -19.83 -17.93
C ALA A 22 16.23 -20.92 -18.38
N GLN A 23 16.36 -22.01 -17.62
CA GLN A 23 17.21 -23.14 -17.98
C GLN A 23 16.72 -23.90 -19.22
N SER A 24 15.41 -23.89 -19.51
CA SER A 24 14.85 -24.49 -20.72
C SER A 24 14.90 -23.58 -21.95
N GLY A 25 15.57 -22.42 -21.87
CA GLY A 25 15.70 -21.47 -22.98
C GLY A 25 14.42 -20.70 -23.30
N THR A 26 13.40 -20.80 -22.46
CA THR A 26 12.11 -20.11 -22.61
C THR A 26 12.07 -18.94 -21.62
N LEU A 27 12.94 -17.94 -21.82
CA LEU A 27 12.95 -16.75 -20.98
C LEU A 27 11.81 -15.81 -21.40
N GLU A 28 10.61 -16.06 -20.91
CA GLU A 28 9.52 -15.09 -21.01
C GLU A 28 9.76 -13.97 -19.99
N ILE A 29 10.14 -12.78 -20.45
CA ILE A 29 10.23 -11.57 -19.61
C ILE A 29 8.81 -11.06 -19.36
N ALA A 30 7.98 -11.88 -18.70
CA ALA A 30 6.72 -11.41 -18.17
C ALA A 30 7.01 -10.71 -16.84
N PRO A 31 6.52 -9.48 -16.61
CA PRO A 31 6.67 -8.83 -15.31
C PRO A 31 6.00 -9.71 -14.26
N MET A 32 6.77 -10.13 -13.25
CA MET A 32 6.23 -10.85 -12.11
C MET A 32 5.19 -9.97 -11.41
N ILE A 33 3.92 -10.37 -11.54
CA ILE A 33 2.79 -9.66 -10.94
C ILE A 33 2.86 -9.91 -9.43
N ALA A 34 3.37 -8.92 -8.70
CA ALA A 34 3.30 -8.93 -7.25
C ALA A 34 1.82 -8.88 -6.80
N PRO A 35 1.47 -9.56 -5.69
CA PRO A 35 0.12 -9.49 -5.15
C PRO A 35 -0.25 -8.03 -4.81
N LEU A 36 -1.52 -7.67 -5.01
CA LEU A 36 -2.03 -6.36 -4.65
C LEU A 36 -2.07 -6.21 -3.12
N THR A 37 -1.20 -5.38 -2.57
CA THR A 37 -1.19 -5.09 -1.13
C THR A 37 -2.22 -4.03 -0.77
N LEU A 38 -3.05 -4.30 0.24
CA LEU A 38 -4.03 -3.37 0.77
C LEU A 38 -3.65 -2.94 2.18
N PHE A 39 -3.68 -1.64 2.41
CA PHE A 39 -3.56 -1.07 3.75
C PHE A 39 -4.94 -0.74 4.30
N ILE A 40 -5.30 -1.38 5.42
CA ILE A 40 -6.60 -1.26 6.08
C ILE A 40 -6.40 -0.48 7.37
N TRP A 41 -6.74 0.81 7.36
CA TRP A 41 -6.70 1.64 8.57
C TRP A 41 -7.97 1.45 9.41
N SER A 42 -9.11 1.24 8.76
CA SER A 42 -10.38 0.92 9.38
C SER A 42 -11.32 0.31 8.33
N LYS A 43 -12.52 -0.12 8.75
CA LYS A 43 -13.60 -0.54 7.84
C LYS A 43 -13.86 0.45 6.69
N ASN A 44 -13.64 1.73 6.95
CA ASN A 44 -13.96 2.83 6.03
C ASN A 44 -12.73 3.41 5.32
N ARG A 45 -11.52 2.90 5.59
CA ARG A 45 -10.27 3.42 5.05
C ARG A 45 -9.39 2.25 4.63
N VAL A 46 -9.66 1.77 3.43
CA VAL A 46 -8.88 0.73 2.74
C VAL A 46 -8.26 1.36 1.50
N VAL A 47 -6.94 1.23 1.35
CA VAL A 47 -6.22 1.80 0.21
C VAL A 47 -5.27 0.79 -0.40
N PRO A 48 -5.20 0.71 -1.74
CA PRO A 48 -4.16 -0.07 -2.40
C PRO A 48 -2.82 0.64 -2.22
N VAL A 49 -1.80 -0.10 -1.79
CA VAL A 49 -0.45 0.44 -1.54
C VAL A 49 0.62 -0.42 -2.21
N ARG A 50 1.71 0.23 -2.59
CA ARG A 50 2.98 -0.42 -2.92
C ARG A 50 3.97 -0.10 -1.81
N LEU A 51 4.65 -1.13 -1.30
CA LEU A 51 5.75 -0.93 -0.35
C LEU A 51 6.93 -0.31 -1.11
N THR A 52 7.46 0.79 -0.61
CA THR A 52 8.66 1.45 -1.14
C THR A 52 9.88 1.08 -0.32
N ASP A 53 9.72 1.01 1.00
CA ASP A 53 10.80 0.78 1.95
C ASP A 53 10.33 -0.20 3.02
N PHE A 54 11.24 -1.06 3.46
CA PHE A 54 10.98 -2.03 4.51
C PHE A 54 12.24 -2.19 5.37
N SER A 55 12.12 -1.92 6.67
CA SER A 55 13.20 -2.08 7.63
C SER A 55 12.68 -2.67 8.92
N ILE A 56 13.40 -3.66 9.45
CA ILE A 56 13.17 -4.25 10.76
C ILE A 56 14.38 -3.95 11.63
N THR A 57 14.13 -3.42 12.82
CA THR A 57 15.15 -3.26 13.87
C THR A 57 14.76 -4.15 15.05
N GLU A 58 15.56 -5.17 15.32
CA GLU A 58 15.35 -6.09 16.44
C GLU A 58 15.97 -5.50 17.70
N GLU A 59 15.17 -5.34 18.76
CA GLU A 59 15.57 -4.58 19.96
C GLU A 59 15.86 -5.48 21.16
N ALA A 60 15.25 -6.66 21.22
CA ALA A 60 15.44 -7.61 22.32
C ALA A 60 15.31 -9.04 21.83
N PHE A 61 16.10 -9.93 22.44
CA PHE A 61 16.22 -11.34 22.10
C PHE A 61 16.04 -12.22 23.35
N ASP A 62 15.53 -13.44 23.17
CA ASP A 62 15.59 -14.49 24.19
C ASP A 62 17.01 -15.12 24.25
N PRO A 63 17.30 -16.03 25.22
CA PRO A 63 18.59 -16.71 25.29
C PRO A 63 18.93 -17.59 24.08
N ALA A 64 17.94 -17.96 23.26
CA ALA A 64 18.10 -18.70 22.02
C ALA A 64 18.23 -17.76 20.80
N LEU A 65 18.40 -16.46 21.03
CA LEU A 65 18.54 -15.41 20.02
C LEU A 65 17.31 -15.23 19.12
N ASN A 66 16.12 -15.63 19.57
CA ASN A 66 14.89 -15.29 18.89
C ASN A 66 14.47 -13.86 19.26
N PRO A 67 14.12 -13.01 18.29
CA PRO A 67 13.67 -11.65 18.57
C PRO A 67 12.32 -11.68 19.30
N ILE A 68 12.28 -11.13 20.51
CA ILE A 68 11.06 -10.98 21.32
C ILE A 68 10.47 -9.57 21.20
N ARG A 69 11.25 -8.61 20.71
CA ARG A 69 10.79 -7.25 20.37
C ARG A 69 11.50 -6.77 19.11
N ALA A 70 10.73 -6.24 18.19
CA ALA A 70 11.25 -5.61 16.98
C ALA A 70 10.39 -4.40 16.62
N LYS A 71 11.05 -3.37 16.11
CA LYS A 71 10.44 -2.20 15.48
C LYS A 71 10.43 -2.41 13.97
N VAL A 72 9.26 -2.33 13.37
CA VAL A 72 9.11 -2.43 11.91
C VAL A 72 8.79 -1.06 11.35
N SER A 73 9.57 -0.62 10.36
CA SER A 73 9.37 0.63 9.62
C SER A 73 9.02 0.29 8.17
N LEU A 74 7.86 0.76 7.70
CA LEU A 74 7.40 0.56 6.33
C LEU A 74 7.17 1.91 5.65
N GLY A 75 7.82 2.11 4.50
CA GLY A 75 7.47 3.12 3.52
C GLY A 75 6.39 2.57 2.59
N MET A 76 5.27 3.28 2.43
CA MET A 76 4.16 2.88 1.58
C MET A 76 3.73 4.02 0.68
N ARG A 77 3.56 3.73 -0.61
CA ARG A 77 2.97 4.64 -1.59
C ARG A 77 1.57 4.16 -1.95
N VAL A 78 0.57 5.04 -1.80
CA VAL A 78 -0.79 4.77 -2.27
C VAL A 78 -0.80 4.68 -3.79
N LEU A 79 -1.42 3.64 -4.32
CA LEU A 79 -1.59 3.43 -5.74
C LEU A 79 -2.88 4.12 -6.20
N SER A 80 -2.77 4.94 -7.25
CA SER A 80 -3.89 5.65 -7.84
C SER A 80 -4.44 4.92 -9.06
N VAL A 81 -5.55 5.42 -9.63
CA VAL A 81 -6.06 4.96 -10.93
C VAL A 81 -5.07 5.13 -12.07
N ASN A 82 -4.10 6.06 -11.97
CA ASN A 82 -3.04 6.20 -12.96
C ASN A 82 -2.02 5.04 -12.89
N ASP A 83 -1.85 4.43 -11.72
CA ASP A 83 -0.92 3.31 -11.52
C ASP A 83 -1.56 1.95 -11.85
N LEU A 84 -2.86 1.79 -11.57
CA LEU A 84 -3.57 0.50 -11.62
C LEU A 84 -4.55 0.39 -12.80
N GLY A 85 -4.98 1.51 -13.36
CA GLY A 85 -6.10 1.58 -14.29
C GLY A 85 -7.47 1.42 -13.60
N PHE A 86 -8.54 1.86 -14.28
CA PHE A 86 -9.91 1.78 -13.78
C PHE A 86 -10.50 0.37 -13.78
N ASN A 87 -10.04 -0.51 -14.69
CA ASN A 87 -10.60 -1.84 -14.90
C ASN A 87 -10.10 -2.91 -13.92
N VAL A 88 -9.17 -2.56 -13.03
CA VAL A 88 -8.58 -3.48 -12.05
C VAL A 88 -9.20 -3.22 -10.67
N LYS A 89 -9.42 -4.28 -9.88
CA LYS A 89 -10.01 -4.17 -8.52
C LYS A 89 -9.33 -3.09 -7.66
N GLY A 90 -8.01 -2.96 -7.74
CA GLY A 90 -7.27 -1.92 -7.02
C GLY A 90 -7.68 -0.49 -7.40
N GLY A 91 -7.98 -0.22 -8.68
CA GLY A 91 -8.50 1.07 -9.13
C GLY A 91 -9.86 1.41 -8.53
N SER A 92 -10.79 0.45 -8.50
CA SER A 92 -12.10 0.64 -7.85
C SER A 92 -11.98 0.91 -6.34
N LEU A 93 -11.02 0.28 -5.66
CA LEU A 93 -10.76 0.53 -4.23
C LEU A 93 -10.22 1.94 -4.00
N PHE A 94 -9.30 2.41 -4.83
CA PHE A 94 -8.80 3.78 -4.76
C PHE A 94 -9.93 4.79 -5.00
N MET A 95 -10.80 4.56 -6.00
CA MET A 95 -11.92 5.45 -6.29
C MET A 95 -12.92 5.53 -5.11
N ALA A 96 -13.25 4.40 -4.48
CA ALA A 96 -14.10 4.39 -3.30
C ALA A 96 -13.47 5.18 -2.14
N TYR A 97 -12.17 5.02 -1.92
CA TYR A 97 -11.43 5.80 -0.93
C TYR A 97 -11.43 7.30 -1.24
N GLN A 98 -11.21 7.67 -2.51
CA GLN A 98 -11.18 9.06 -2.96
C GLN A 98 -12.55 9.75 -2.77
N GLN A 99 -13.64 9.10 -3.18
CA GLN A 99 -15.01 9.60 -2.97
C GLN A 99 -15.33 9.78 -1.49
N GLN A 100 -14.88 8.86 -0.64
CA GLN A 100 -15.07 8.99 0.80
C GLN A 100 -14.27 10.16 1.39
N LYS A 101 -13.05 10.40 0.88
CA LYS A 101 -12.25 11.57 1.27
C LYS A 101 -12.94 12.87 0.84
N GLU A 102 -13.48 12.92 -0.37
CA GLU A 102 -14.25 14.07 -0.87
C GLU A 102 -15.48 14.35 -0.02
N LYS A 103 -16.23 13.30 0.36
CA LYS A 103 -17.38 13.43 1.26
C LYS A 103 -16.98 14.00 2.63
N LEU A 104 -15.86 13.54 3.19
CA LEU A 104 -15.35 14.08 4.46
C LEU A 104 -14.86 15.53 4.31
N ALA A 105 -14.20 15.85 3.20
CA ALA A 105 -13.78 17.22 2.91
C ALA A 105 -14.98 18.16 2.76
N ALA A 106 -16.06 17.72 2.10
CA ALA A 106 -17.29 18.49 1.96
C ALA A 106 -18.02 18.73 3.30
N GLN A 107 -17.81 17.87 4.30
CA GLN A 107 -18.34 18.09 5.66
C GLN A 107 -17.56 19.16 6.43
N SER A 108 -16.31 19.41 6.05
CA SER A 108 -15.57 20.57 6.53
C SER A 108 -16.04 21.77 5.73
N ALA A 109 -17.04 22.50 6.27
CA ALA A 109 -17.52 23.73 5.66
C ALA A 109 -16.31 24.66 5.42
N GLY A 110 -15.97 24.91 4.15
CA GLY A 110 -15.03 25.96 3.80
C GLY A 110 -15.50 27.25 4.47
N GLY A 111 -14.58 27.94 5.15
CA GLY A 111 -14.90 29.17 5.87
C GLY A 111 -15.72 30.09 4.97
N THR A 112 -17.00 30.28 5.31
CA THR A 112 -17.85 31.19 4.56
C THR A 112 -17.27 32.60 4.70
N LEU A 113 -17.45 33.49 3.72
CA LEU A 113 -17.07 34.91 3.87
C LEU A 113 -17.64 35.51 5.18
N SER A 114 -18.81 35.02 5.60
CA SER A 114 -19.44 35.34 6.88
C SER A 114 -18.66 34.80 8.10
N ALA A 115 -18.02 33.64 8.01
CA ALA A 115 -17.13 33.10 9.05
C ALA A 115 -15.80 33.88 9.15
N LEU A 116 -15.41 34.59 8.09
CA LEU A 116 -14.27 35.52 8.05
C LEU A 116 -14.66 36.97 8.41
N GLY A 117 -15.94 37.22 8.75
CA GLY A 117 -16.44 38.55 9.10
C GLY A 117 -16.60 39.52 7.92
N ILE A 118 -16.46 39.05 6.68
CA ILE A 118 -16.56 39.86 5.47
C ILE A 118 -18.02 39.83 5.01
N GLY A 119 -18.82 40.78 5.50
CA GLY A 119 -20.25 40.91 5.22
C GLY A 119 -20.61 41.52 3.85
N GLY A 120 -19.61 41.90 3.04
CA GLY A 120 -19.81 42.49 1.72
C GLY A 120 -18.63 43.38 1.31
N ILE A 121 -18.38 43.47 0.01
CA ILE A 121 -17.57 44.53 -0.60
C ILE A 121 -18.48 45.76 -0.86
N PRO A 122 -17.98 46.99 -0.67
CA PRO A 122 -18.74 48.22 -0.91
C PRO A 122 -19.15 48.39 -2.38
#